data_AF-A0A4D7JI10-F1
#
_entry.id   AF-A0A4D7JI10-F1
#
_cell.length_a   1.000
_cell.length_b   1.000
_cell.length_c   1.000
_cell.angle_alpha   90.00
_cell.angle_beta   90.00
_cell.angle_gamma   90.00
#
_symmetry.space_group_name_H-M   'P 1'
#
loop_
_entity.id
_entity.type
_entity.pdbx_description
1 polymer ?
#
loop_
_entity_poly.entity_id
_entity_poly.type
_entity_poly.pdbx_seq_one_letter_code
_entity_poly.pdbx_strand_id
1 'polypeptide(L)' 'MVIKKILIPIDFSTCSLNAAKEGVALARTMNAQVVLLHAYRIPVTG' A
#
# COMPACT_ATOMS: atom_id res chain seq x y z
N MET A 1 16.35 13.67 5.79
CA MET A 1 15.86 12.82 4.69
C MET A 1 14.36 13.08 4.52
N VAL A 2 13.83 13.20 3.30
CA VAL A 2 12.40 13.44 3.05
C VAL A 2 11.79 12.19 2.42
N ILE A 3 10.72 11.64 3.00
CA ILE A 3 9.97 10.54 2.38
C ILE A 3 9.20 11.09 1.19
N LYS A 4 9.48 10.58 -0.02
CA LYS A 4 8.84 11.03 -1.27
C LYS A 4 7.77 10.06 -1.79
N LYS A 5 7.78 8.81 -1.34
CA LYS A 5 6.90 7.74 -1.81
C LYS A 5 6.65 6.72 -0.72
N ILE A 6 5.39 6.29 -0.56
CA ILE A 6 4.94 5.25 0.36
C ILE A 6 4.30 4.12 -0.45
N LEU A 7 4.83 2.90 -0.30
CA LEU A 7 4.24 1.68 -0.85
C LEU A 7 3.31 1.06 0.20
N ILE A 8 2.06 0.82 -0.16
CA ILE A 8 1.05 0.22 0.71
C ILE A 8 0.59 -1.10 0.08
N PRO A 9 1.00 -2.24 0.63
CA PRO A 9 0.48 -3.55 0.23
C PRO A 9 -0.99 -3.71 0.65
N ILE A 10 -1.81 -4.27 -0.25
CA ILE A 10 -3.21 -4.62 0.03
C ILE A 10 -3.50 -6.06 -0.37
N ASP A 11 -4.25 -6.75 0.49
CA ASP A 11 -4.76 -8.12 0.28
C ASP A 11 -6.30 -8.19 0.37
N PHE A 12 -6.94 -7.02 0.38
CA PHE A 12 -8.39 -6.81 0.55
C PHE A 12 -8.98 -7.25 1.91
N SER A 13 -8.15 -7.66 2.88
CA SER A 13 -8.61 -7.83 4.26
C SER A 13 -8.96 -6.48 4.90
N THR A 14 -9.82 -6.50 5.92
CA THR A 14 -10.14 -5.29 6.71
C THR A 14 -8.87 -4.63 7.26
N CYS A 15 -7.88 -5.43 7.65
CA CYS A 15 -6.60 -4.94 8.15
C CYS A 15 -5.85 -4.13 7.08
N SER A 16 -5.67 -4.67 5.87
CA SER A 16 -4.95 -3.95 4.83
C SER A 16 -5.71 -2.73 4.30
N LEU A 17 -7.04 -2.75 4.30
CA LEU A 17 -7.86 -1.58 3.97
C LEU A 17 -7.72 -0.47 5.03
N ASN A 18 -7.64 -0.82 6.32
CA ASN A 18 -7.36 0.16 7.37
C ASN A 18 -5.93 0.71 7.25
N ALA A 19 -4.95 -0.14 6.97
CA ALA A 19 -3.57 0.31 6.70
C ALA A 19 -3.50 1.24 5.47
N ALA A 20 -4.30 1.00 4.43
CA ALA A 20 -4.38 1.87 3.27
C ALA A 20 -4.98 3.25 3.61
N LYS A 21 -6.03 3.30 4.44
CA LYS A 21 -6.61 4.57 4.90
C LYS A 21 -5.59 5.40 5.68
N GLU A 22 -4.94 4.80 6.67
CA GLU A 22 -3.94 5.49 7.49
C GLU A 22 -2.68 5.85 6.68
N GLY A 23 -2.23 4.97 5.79
CA GLY A 23 -1.09 5.22 4.92
C GLY A 23 -1.32 6.36 3.94
N VAL A 24 -2.54 6.53 3.42
CA VAL A 24 -2.92 7.70 2.61
C VAL A 24 -2.93 8.97 3.45
N ALA A 25 -3.45 8.92 4.68
CA ALA A 25 -3.42 10.06 5.59
C ALA A 25 -1.98 10.50 5.90
N LEU A 26 -1.09 9.54 6.18
CA LEU A 26 0.34 9.79 6.38
C LEU A 26 1.00 10.38 5.12
N ALA A 27 0.72 9.83 3.93
CA ALA A 27 1.30 10.37 2.70
C ALA A 27 0.92 11.83 2.45
N ARG A 28 -0.31 12.23 2.82
CA ARG A 28 -0.78 13.62 2.72
C ARG A 28 0.03 14.55 3.62
N THR A 29 0.32 14.17 4.87
CA THR A 29 1.10 15.02 5.79
C THR A 29 2.55 15.20 5.33
N MET A 30 3.07 14.23 4.57
CA MET A 30 4.43 14.23 4.05
C MET A 30 4.56 14.79 2.63
N ASN A 31 3.45 15.13 1.97
CA ASN A 31 3.40 15.42 0.54
C ASN A 31 4.09 14.32 -0.30
N ALA A 32 3.84 13.06 0.07
CA ALA A 32 4.44 11.89 -0.55
C ALA A 32 3.47 11.21 -1.54
N GLN A 33 4.02 10.61 -2.59
CA GLN A 33 3.25 9.77 -3.50
C GLN A 33 2.82 8.47 -2.81
N VAL A 34 1.60 8.01 -3.06
CA VAL A 34 1.14 6.67 -2.66
C VAL A 34 1.22 5.70 -3.83
N VAL A 35 1.69 4.49 -3.58
CA VAL A 35 1.56 3.34 -4.48
C VAL A 35 0.81 2.24 -3.74
N LEU A 36 -0.37 1.87 -4.21
CA LEU A 36 -1.08 0.68 -3.73
C LEU A 36 -0.57 -0.54 -4.51
N LEU A 37 -0.23 -1.62 -3.79
CA LEU A 37 0.27 -2.87 -4.38
C LEU A 37 -0.61 -4.03 -3.95
N HIS A 38 -1.21 -4.72 -4.92
CA HIS A 38 -1.80 -6.03 -4.70
C HIS A 38 -0.93 -7.08 -5.40
N ALA A 39 -0.45 -8.07 -4.63
CA ALA A 39 0.31 -9.19 -5.17
C ALA A 39 -0.56 -10.45 -5.11
N TYR A 40 -0.63 -11.18 -6.22
CA TYR A 40 -1.31 -12.47 -6.30
C TYR A 40 -0.31 -13.55 -6.70
N ARG A 41 -0.51 -14.75 -6.17
CA ARG A 41 0.31 -15.91 -6.52
C ARG A 41 -0.18 -16.48 -7.84
N ILE A 42 0.71 -16.60 -8.82
CA ILE A 42 0.45 -17.36 -10.05
C ILE A 42 0.59 -18.85 -9.70
N PRO A 43 -0.41 -19.70 -9.96
CA PRO A 43 -0.28 -21.15 -9.77
C PRO A 43 0.83 -21.70 -10.67
N VAL A 44 1.67 -22.59 -10.14
CA VAL A 44 2.57 -23.38 -10.98
C VAL A 44 1.72 -24.48 -11.60
N THR A 45 1.39 -24.33 -12.88
CA THR A 45 0.76 -25.40 -13.68
C THR A 45 1.87 -26.18 -14.37
N GLY A 46 1.95 -27.48 -14.07
CA GLY A 46 2.76 -28.45 -14.81
C GLY A 46 1.92 -29.22 -15.82
#